data_AF-W7KKI1-F1
#
_entry.id   AF-W7KKI1-F1
#
_cell.length_a   1.000
_cell.length_b   1.000
_cell.length_c   1.000
_cell.angle_alpha   90.00
_cell.angle_beta   90.00
_cell.angle_gamma   90.00
#
_symmetry.space_group_name_H-M   'P 1'
#
loop_
_entity.id
_entity.type
_entity.pdbx_description
1 polymer ?
#
loop_
_entity_poly.entity_id
_entity_poly.type
_entity_poly.pdbx_seq_one_letter_code
_entity_poly.pdbx_strand_id
1 'polypeptide(L)'
;MRTSIHELKDDHFFVKKSLKELTFHDVEKIRVTLAHLFEVTKFHIYAEEEYVFPRIEEKPLIRTLMYQHVVIWNLFNDILKEEYPNFNHLSLLSEMMSLHTFLEEERVYPYFKDLTLEVGEVPKGWEPTFARPYDSMFDKL
;
A
#
# COMPACT_ATOMS: atom_id res chain seq x y z
N MET A 1 -10.43 13.50 -3.10
CA MET A 1 -9.19 13.70 -3.87
C MET A 1 -9.32 12.94 -5.18
N ARG A 2 -8.81 13.46 -6.30
CA ARG A 2 -8.70 12.67 -7.53
C ARG A 2 -7.35 11.96 -7.53
N THR A 3 -7.34 10.69 -7.91
CA THR A 3 -6.13 9.91 -8.20
C THR A 3 -6.33 9.12 -9.49
N SER A 4 -5.27 8.52 -10.01
CA SER A 4 -5.24 7.76 -11.25
C SER A 4 -4.27 6.59 -11.11
N ILE A 5 -4.36 5.62 -12.02
CA ILE A 5 -3.40 4.50 -12.07
C ILE A 5 -1.96 5.01 -12.24
N HIS A 6 -1.77 6.13 -12.94
CA HIS A 6 -0.44 6.73 -13.06
C HIS A 6 0.08 7.24 -11.73
N GLU A 7 -0.77 7.94 -10.97
CA GLU A 7 -0.42 8.44 -9.63
C GLU A 7 -0.18 7.30 -8.64
N LEU A 8 -0.95 6.20 -8.71
CA LEU A 8 -0.69 5.02 -7.89
C LEU A 8 0.67 4.36 -8.23
N LYS A 9 1.05 4.31 -9.51
CA LYS A 9 2.41 3.89 -9.91
C LYS A 9 3.49 4.85 -9.42
N ASP A 10 3.20 6.14 -9.36
CA ASP A 10 4.15 7.12 -8.82
C ASP A 10 4.34 6.92 -7.31
N ASP A 11 3.28 6.57 -6.57
CA ASP A 11 3.37 6.18 -5.15
C ASP A 11 4.30 4.97 -4.97
N HIS A 12 4.17 3.94 -5.82
CA HIS A 12 5.08 2.78 -5.80
C HIS A 12 6.54 3.20 -5.95
N PHE A 13 6.83 4.04 -6.95
CA PHE A 13 8.18 4.52 -7.20
C PHE A 13 8.70 5.34 -6.02
N PHE A 14 7.89 6.26 -5.51
CA PHE A 14 8.22 7.11 -4.38
C PHE A 14 8.55 6.27 -3.14
N VAL A 15 7.66 5.37 -2.73
CA VAL A 15 7.85 4.55 -1.52
C VAL A 15 9.10 3.67 -1.65
N LYS A 16 9.29 2.99 -2.78
CA LYS A 16 10.46 2.13 -3.01
C LYS A 16 11.76 2.91 -3.00
N LYS A 17 11.78 4.08 -3.62
CA LYS A 17 12.96 4.94 -3.65
C LYS A 17 13.28 5.43 -2.24
N SER A 18 12.30 5.96 -1.52
CA SER A 18 12.48 6.47 -0.16
C SER A 18 12.94 5.38 0.81
N LEU A 19 12.37 4.17 0.76
CA LEU A 19 12.80 3.05 1.60
C LEU A 19 14.27 2.65 1.33
N LYS A 20 14.70 2.65 0.07
CA LYS A 20 16.11 2.37 -0.30
C LYS A 20 17.07 3.48 0.16
N GLU A 21 16.59 4.72 0.17
CA GLU A 21 17.38 5.89 0.56
C GLU A 21 17.43 6.09 2.08
N LEU A 22 16.68 5.31 2.88
CA LEU A 22 16.78 5.25 4.34
C LEU A 22 18.13 4.64 4.77
N THR A 23 19.19 5.42 4.57
CA THR A 23 20.58 5.11 4.94
C THR A 23 21.10 6.08 6.01
N PHE A 24 20.20 6.85 6.62
CA PHE A 24 20.56 7.93 7.54
C PHE A 24 21.00 7.39 8.90
N HIS A 25 21.98 8.05 9.53
CA HIS A 25 22.30 7.83 10.95
C HIS A 25 21.43 8.69 11.89
N ASP A 26 20.52 9.49 11.33
CA ASP A 26 19.59 10.33 12.06
C ASP A 26 18.25 9.58 12.25
N VAL A 27 18.05 9.10 13.47
CA VAL A 27 16.86 8.33 13.88
C VAL A 27 15.58 9.17 13.73
N GLU A 28 15.64 10.47 14.02
CA GLU A 28 14.46 11.32 13.95
C GLU A 28 14.03 11.52 12.50
N LYS A 29 15.01 11.75 11.61
CA LYS A 29 14.74 11.83 10.17
C LYS A 29 14.15 10.53 9.63
N ILE A 30 14.68 9.38 10.03
CA ILE A 30 14.11 8.07 9.65
C ILE A 30 12.65 7.97 10.09
N ARG A 31 12.35 8.34 11.34
CA ARG A 31 10.98 8.29 11.88
C ARG A 31 10.01 9.20 11.13
N VAL A 32 10.39 10.45 10.87
CA VAL A 32 9.56 11.39 10.11
C VAL A 32 9.32 10.86 8.69
N THR A 33 10.35 10.33 8.03
CA THR A 33 10.19 9.71 6.70
C THR A 33 9.27 8.50 6.75
N LEU A 34 9.43 7.59 7.71
CA LEU A 34 8.58 6.40 7.84
C LEU A 34 7.13 6.75 8.13
N ALA A 35 6.87 7.74 8.99
CA ALA A 35 5.51 8.20 9.28
C ALA A 35 4.85 8.78 8.02
N HIS A 36 5.60 9.54 7.23
CA HIS A 36 5.10 10.06 5.95
C HIS A 36 4.83 8.93 4.94
N LEU A 37 5.75 7.98 4.80
CA LEU A 37 5.57 6.82 3.92
C LEU A 37 4.36 5.98 4.32
N PHE A 38 4.13 5.79 5.62
CA PHE A 38 2.96 5.08 6.11
C PHE A 38 1.65 5.75 5.70
N GLU A 39 1.54 7.08 5.81
CA GLU A 39 0.32 7.79 5.38
C GLU A 39 0.09 7.71 3.87
N VAL A 40 1.16 7.78 3.05
CA VAL A 40 1.07 7.57 1.60
C VAL A 40 0.61 6.14 1.30
N THR A 41 1.25 5.14 1.88
CA THR A 41 0.88 3.73 1.70
C THR A 41 -0.55 3.45 2.18
N LYS A 42 -0.98 4.07 3.28
CA LYS A 42 -2.35 3.93 3.79
C LYS A 42 -3.39 4.46 2.80
N PHE A 43 -3.18 5.63 2.23
CA PHE A 43 -4.07 6.17 1.21
C PHE A 43 -4.08 5.29 -0.04
N HIS A 44 -2.91 4.84 -0.47
CA HIS A 44 -2.73 3.99 -1.64
C HIS A 44 -3.50 2.66 -1.51
N ILE A 45 -3.26 1.91 -0.43
CA ILE A 45 -3.98 0.66 -0.12
C ILE A 45 -5.49 0.90 -0.04
N TYR A 46 -5.93 2.02 0.57
CA TYR A 46 -7.35 2.37 0.62
C TYR A 46 -7.96 2.57 -0.77
N ALA A 47 -7.27 3.32 -1.63
CA ALA A 47 -7.72 3.55 -3.00
C ALA A 47 -7.84 2.22 -3.75
N GLU A 48 -6.91 1.30 -3.55
CA GLU A 48 -6.92 0.01 -4.20
C GLU A 48 -8.03 -0.90 -3.71
N GLU A 49 -8.12 -1.12 -2.41
CA GLU A 49 -9.10 -2.06 -1.83
C GLU A 49 -10.54 -1.60 -2.02
N GLU A 50 -10.82 -0.29 -1.93
CA GLU A 50 -12.19 0.22 -2.07
C GLU A 50 -12.59 0.57 -3.49
N TYR A 51 -11.63 0.90 -4.37
CA TYR A 51 -11.94 1.45 -5.69
C TYR A 51 -11.30 0.68 -6.84
N VAL A 52 -10.09 0.14 -6.73
CA VAL A 52 -9.47 -0.59 -7.85
C VAL A 52 -9.88 -2.06 -7.85
N PHE A 53 -9.58 -2.77 -6.77
CA PHE A 53 -9.75 -4.21 -6.62
C PHE A 53 -11.20 -4.71 -6.80
N PRO A 54 -12.24 -3.96 -6.38
CA PRO A 54 -13.63 -4.36 -6.64
C PRO A 54 -13.98 -4.47 -8.13
N ARG A 55 -13.17 -3.91 -9.03
CA ARG A 55 -13.39 -3.93 -10.48
C ARG A 55 -12.67 -5.09 -11.19
N ILE A 56 -11.91 -5.91 -10.46
CA ILE A 56 -11.14 -7.03 -11.02
C ILE A 56 -11.87 -8.37 -10.79
N GLU A 57 -11.95 -9.18 -11.85
CA GLU A 57 -12.57 -10.50 -11.81
C GLU A 57 -11.66 -11.60 -11.24
N GLU A 58 -10.33 -11.45 -11.31
CA GLU A 58 -9.36 -12.45 -10.83
C GLU A 58 -9.29 -12.50 -9.29
N LYS A 59 -10.33 -13.08 -8.68
CA LYS A 59 -10.54 -13.03 -7.23
C LYS A 59 -9.40 -13.60 -6.38
N PRO A 60 -8.76 -14.73 -6.74
CA PRO A 60 -7.63 -15.27 -5.99
C PRO A 60 -6.40 -14.35 -5.98
N LEU A 61 -6.13 -13.65 -7.10
CA LEU A 61 -5.04 -12.68 -7.19
C LEU A 61 -5.30 -11.50 -6.25
N ILE A 62 -6.48 -10.90 -6.33
CA ILE A 62 -6.85 -9.77 -5.47
C ILE A 62 -6.78 -10.14 -4.00
N ARG A 63 -7.26 -11.33 -3.61
CA ARG A 63 -7.14 -11.81 -2.22
C ARG A 63 -5.67 -11.91 -1.78
N THR A 64 -4.78 -12.34 -2.67
CA THR A 64 -3.34 -12.42 -2.40
C THR A 64 -2.75 -11.03 -2.18
N LEU A 65 -3.10 -10.05 -3.01
CA LEU A 65 -2.66 -8.66 -2.87
C LEU A 65 -3.16 -8.02 -1.57
N MET A 66 -4.43 -8.22 -1.22
CA MET A 66 -4.98 -7.76 0.07
C MET A 66 -4.27 -8.40 1.27
N TYR A 67 -3.87 -9.67 1.19
CA TYR A 67 -3.05 -10.28 2.24
C TYR A 67 -1.66 -9.65 2.35
N GLN A 68 -1.05 -9.29 1.21
CA GLN A 68 0.20 -8.55 1.21
C GLN A 68 0.04 -7.14 1.82
N HIS A 69 -1.08 -6.44 1.57
CA HIS A 69 -1.39 -5.16 2.21
C HIS A 69 -1.41 -5.27 3.72
N VAL A 70 -2.05 -6.31 4.28
CA VAL A 70 -2.07 -6.50 5.74
C VAL A 70 -0.67 -6.74 6.29
N VAL A 71 0.16 -7.51 5.58
CA VAL A 71 1.56 -7.74 5.99
C VAL A 71 2.36 -6.43 5.96
N ILE A 72 2.26 -5.66 4.87
CA ILE A 72 2.93 -4.35 4.71
C ILE A 72 2.47 -3.38 5.82
N TRP A 73 1.18 -3.30 6.07
CA TRP A 73 0.58 -2.47 7.12
C TRP A 73 1.12 -2.82 8.51
N ASN A 74 1.17 -4.10 8.84
CA ASN A 74 1.68 -4.57 10.13
C ASN A 74 3.18 -4.27 10.26
N LEU A 75 3.97 -4.49 9.21
CA LEU A 75 5.40 -4.14 9.21
C LEU A 75 5.61 -2.64 9.47
N PHE A 76 4.86 -1.76 8.81
CA PHE A 76 4.92 -0.33 9.09
C PHE A 76 4.58 -0.01 10.56
N ASN A 77 3.49 -0.55 11.07
CA ASN A 77 3.07 -0.32 12.45
C ASN A 77 4.09 -0.81 13.47
N ASP A 78 4.73 -1.94 13.21
CA ASP A 78 5.74 -2.49 14.10
C ASP A 78 6.99 -1.60 14.08
N ILE A 79 7.49 -1.24 12.88
CA ILE A 79 8.65 -0.35 12.72
C ILE A 79 8.41 1.02 13.40
N LEU A 80 7.22 1.59 13.24
CA LEU A 80 6.89 2.89 13.84
C LEU A 80 6.84 2.88 15.38
N LYS A 81 6.65 1.71 15.99
CA LYS A 81 6.69 1.54 17.45
C LYS A 81 8.10 1.29 17.98
N GLU A 82 9.06 0.99 17.11
CA GLU A 82 10.43 0.71 17.53
C GLU A 82 11.11 1.98 18.06
N GLU A 83 11.82 1.84 19.19
CA GLU A 83 12.63 2.93 19.73
C GLU A 83 13.78 3.31 18.78
N TYR A 84 14.38 2.29 18.15
CA TYR A 84 15.47 2.42 17.19
C TYR A 84 15.14 1.67 15.89
N PRO A 85 15.48 2.20 14.71
CA PRO A 85 15.17 1.54 13.44
C PRO A 85 15.80 0.14 13.35
N ASN A 86 14.96 -0.89 13.23
CA ASN A 86 15.42 -2.24 12.92
C ASN A 86 15.63 -2.40 11.41
N PHE A 87 16.89 -2.40 10.98
CA PHE A 87 17.25 -2.52 9.57
C PHE A 87 16.76 -3.81 8.91
N ASN A 88 16.56 -4.90 9.66
CA ASN A 88 15.98 -6.13 9.11
C ASN A 88 14.50 -5.94 8.77
N HIS A 89 13.74 -5.25 9.62
CA HIS A 89 12.34 -4.93 9.34
C HIS A 89 12.20 -3.94 8.18
N LEU A 90 13.07 -2.93 8.11
CA LEU A 90 13.12 -2.02 6.96
C LEU A 90 13.44 -2.74 5.65
N SER A 91 14.41 -3.67 5.69
CA SER A 91 14.78 -4.48 4.52
C SER A 91 13.61 -5.36 4.08
N LEU A 92 12.96 -6.04 5.03
CA LEU A 92 11.79 -6.87 4.76
C LEU A 92 10.62 -6.04 4.19
N LEU A 93 10.36 -4.85 4.74
CA LEU A 93 9.34 -3.94 4.20
C LEU A 93 9.67 -3.54 2.76
N SER A 94 10.93 -3.18 2.48
CA SER A 94 11.38 -2.84 1.12
C SER A 94 11.22 -3.99 0.12
N GLU A 95 11.54 -5.22 0.54
CA GLU A 95 11.37 -6.42 -0.27
C GLU A 95 9.88 -6.72 -0.53
N MET A 96 9.04 -6.66 0.51
CA MET A 96 7.60 -6.86 0.40
C MET A 96 6.94 -5.84 -0.51
N MET A 97 7.27 -4.55 -0.38
CA MET A 97 6.81 -3.51 -1.30
C MET A 97 7.26 -3.82 -2.73
N SER A 98 8.51 -4.22 -2.92
CA SER A 98 9.03 -4.52 -4.27
C SER A 98 8.28 -5.67 -4.94
N LEU A 99 7.98 -6.74 -4.20
CA LEU A 99 7.22 -7.89 -4.69
C LEU A 99 5.76 -7.51 -4.99
N HIS A 100 5.13 -6.80 -4.05
CA HIS A 100 3.74 -6.39 -4.14
C HIS A 100 3.51 -5.47 -5.36
N THR A 101 4.30 -4.40 -5.47
CA THR A 101 4.23 -3.45 -6.59
C THR A 101 4.45 -4.13 -7.94
N PHE A 102 5.40 -5.07 -8.04
CA PHE A 102 5.62 -5.83 -9.27
C PHE A 102 4.39 -6.65 -9.66
N LEU A 103 3.82 -7.39 -8.71
CA LEU A 103 2.67 -8.23 -8.99
C LEU A 103 1.47 -7.40 -9.45
N GLU A 104 1.22 -6.26 -8.80
CA GLU A 104 0.10 -5.40 -9.13
C GLU A 104 0.27 -4.68 -10.46
N GLU A 105 1.44 -4.11 -10.74
CA GLU A 105 1.70 -3.41 -12.00
C GLU A 105 1.62 -4.33 -13.22
N GLU A 106 2.02 -5.59 -13.07
CA GLU A 106 1.99 -6.58 -14.14
C GLU A 106 0.63 -7.28 -14.30
N ARG A 107 -0.17 -7.37 -13.22
CA ARG A 107 -1.37 -8.21 -13.19
C ARG A 107 -2.67 -7.46 -12.91
N VAL A 108 -2.65 -6.25 -12.36
CA VAL A 108 -3.87 -5.49 -12.04
C VAL A 108 -3.97 -4.24 -12.89
N TYR A 109 -2.94 -3.39 -12.88
CA TYR A 109 -2.98 -2.14 -13.60
C TYR A 109 -3.14 -2.25 -15.14
N PRO A 110 -2.74 -3.34 -15.83
CA PRO A 110 -3.02 -3.48 -17.26
C PRO A 110 -4.51 -3.55 -17.60
N TYR A 111 -5.38 -3.88 -16.64
CA TYR A 111 -6.83 -3.82 -16.81
C TYR A 111 -7.36 -2.37 -16.89
N PHE A 112 -6.57 -1.38 -16.48
CA PHE A 112 -6.98 0.00 -16.31
C PHE A 112 -6.02 0.96 -17.05
N LYS A 113 -6.28 1.17 -18.33
CA LYS A 113 -5.41 2.03 -19.17
C LYS A 113 -5.46 3.51 -18.77
N ASP A 114 -6.65 4.03 -18.44
CA ASP A 114 -6.90 5.45 -18.18
C ASP A 114 -7.90 5.68 -17.01
N LEU A 115 -7.87 4.81 -16.00
CA LEU A 115 -8.79 4.94 -14.87
C LEU A 115 -8.42 6.14 -14.00
N THR A 116 -9.36 7.09 -13.90
CA THR A 116 -9.35 8.18 -12.91
C THR A 116 -10.36 7.85 -11.82
N LEU A 117 -9.96 8.02 -10.57
CA LEU A 117 -10.75 7.70 -9.38
C LEU A 117 -11.01 8.97 -8.57
N GLU A 118 -12.25 9.13 -8.13
CA GLU A 118 -12.60 10.10 -7.09
C GLU A 118 -12.59 9.38 -5.74
N VAL A 119 -11.44 9.44 -5.06
CA VAL A 119 -11.21 8.77 -3.78
C VAL A 119 -11.54 9.74 -2.64
N GLY A 120 -12.37 9.29 -1.69
CA GLY A 120 -12.70 10.06 -0.50
C GLY A 120 -11.51 10.20 0.46
N GLU A 121 -11.72 10.89 1.58
CA GLU A 121 -10.76 10.81 2.69
C GLU A 121 -10.75 9.39 3.26
N VAL A 122 -9.56 8.90 3.64
CA VAL A 122 -9.44 7.61 4.33
C VAL A 122 -10.17 7.71 5.67
N PRO A 123 -11.18 6.85 5.95
CA PRO A 123 -11.94 6.93 7.18
C PRO A 123 -11.04 6.79 8.43
N LYS A 124 -11.38 7.51 9.50
CA LYS A 124 -10.66 7.39 10.76
C LYS A 124 -10.80 5.96 11.30
N GLY A 125 -9.68 5.32 11.62
CA GLY A 125 -9.65 3.93 12.08
C GLY A 125 -9.76 2.90 10.97
N TRP A 126 -9.71 3.31 9.70
CA TRP A 126 -9.60 2.38 8.59
C TRP A 126 -8.23 1.68 8.60
N GLU A 127 -8.25 0.37 8.36
CA GLU A 127 -7.09 -0.49 8.19
C GLU A 127 -7.43 -1.61 7.18
N PRO A 128 -6.43 -2.17 6.48
CA PRO A 128 -6.63 -3.37 5.67
C PRO A 128 -6.92 -4.53 6.62
N THR A 129 -7.90 -5.36 6.29
CA THR A 129 -8.33 -6.48 7.16
C THR A 129 -8.45 -7.76 6.37
N PHE A 130 -7.98 -8.87 6.94
CA PHE A 130 -8.23 -10.22 6.42
C PHE A 130 -9.72 -10.58 6.31
N ALA A 131 -10.58 -9.90 7.09
CA ALA A 131 -11.92 -10.35 7.45
C ALA A 131 -13.08 -9.70 6.68
N ARG A 132 -12.83 -8.79 5.73
CA ARG A 132 -13.94 -8.29 4.90
C ARG A 132 -14.48 -9.46 4.08
N PRO A 133 -15.76 -9.82 4.21
CA PRO A 133 -16.35 -10.86 3.37
C PRO A 133 -16.11 -10.43 1.93
N TYR A 134 -15.38 -11.26 1.20
CA TYR A 134 -14.94 -10.97 -0.16
C TYR A 134 -16.14 -10.61 -1.06
N ASP A 135 -17.30 -11.21 -0.78
CA ASP A 135 -18.56 -10.96 -1.47
C ASP A 135 -19.15 -9.56 -1.17
N SER A 136 -18.96 -9.03 0.04
CA SER A 136 -19.51 -7.72 0.45
C SER A 136 -18.82 -6.51 -0.20
N MET A 137 -17.68 -6.71 -0.87
CA MET A 137 -16.96 -5.65 -1.60
C MET A 137 -17.51 -5.42 -3.01
N PHE A 138 -18.23 -6.40 -3.58
CA PHE A 138 -18.79 -6.30 -4.94
C PHE A 138 -20.26 -5.88 -4.97
N ASP A 139 -20.93 -5.87 -3.81
CA ASP A 139 -22.33 -5.42 -3.67
C ASP A 139 -22.50 -3.89 -3.74
N LYS A 140 -21.41 -3.13 -3.93
CA LYS A 140 -21.40 -1.66 -3.96
C LYS A 140 -21.27 -1.04 -5.36
N LEU A 141 -21.35 -1.83 -6.43
CA LEU A 141 -21.32 -1.35 -7.82
C LEU A 141 -22.70 -1.36 -8.46
#